data_AF-A0A7X9GWT4-F1
#
_entry.id   AF-A0A7X9GWT4-F1
#
_cell.length_a   1.000
_cell.length_b   1.000
_cell.length_c   1.000
_cell.angle_alpha   90.00
_cell.angle_beta   90.00
_cell.angle_gamma   90.00
#
_symmetry.space_group_name_H-M   'P 1'
#
loop_
_entity.id
_entity.type
_entity.pdbx_description
1 polymer ?
#
loop_
_entity_poly.entity_id
_entity_poly.type
_entity_poly.pdbx_seq_one_letter_code
_entity_poly.pdbx_strand_id
1 'polypeptide(L)'
;MSRLSYKEIQTIQENTTRKLIKYINDFIKKDNSLDSIEFYYPDFDDEKTMIAFNVWVSIDYRTNSGKTFIEHMLEEKPHGLTHLEKEILRERNKSHVSLFEIGHIRGEFIHVLDILTGKKHKIWEPALANVLKKSDLIFGRIGRIIEYEGFIGNISFLPPSAKERFLEEIFVDYNRLRFKYSELSMEEYLKQYSVNLYRIYTECIYEVIETNEDISSILYDELDEFENFLNLHLSRIKVKKHISNLINLFEYYLMDEEMTLYDLNQITMEELINALIKDGFITSPSELGSYINTLKKYLGFLKRKYPIYKDSYEEILEISQNIFIYLNKIQHMEKPFNINKNISYRIASILNEQALDFIVDFEKFTLYIINESVEVTKKRKHIKRNSLLELNGIMENEETIDSKAPNQVDFPMLNFFYIFALDNELIKLDGDYLIATKKASQYLWLSDEDKYTLFLQYIWNDKFMHHIDPLKEEGNMEVLRENLASLLISLKENTNHSYLTLLPRDWGKSNFLLEYYNYLEMIGLLRYNYFPEMGVEITSLGKVVFKFLSGDEEDNYGKVISLLEYKESR
;
A
#
# COMPACT_ATOMS: atom_id res chain seq x y z
N MET A 1 31.78 -19.82 18.93
CA MET A 1 31.06 -20.96 18.32
C MET A 1 31.44 -20.99 16.85
N SER A 2 31.69 -22.15 16.27
CA SER A 2 31.90 -22.27 14.81
C SER A 2 30.61 -21.86 14.09
N ARG A 3 30.71 -21.08 13.02
CA ARG A 3 29.56 -20.73 12.17
C ARG A 3 28.95 -22.03 11.63
N LEU A 4 27.69 -22.29 11.97
CA LEU A 4 26.93 -23.42 11.45
C LEU A 4 26.71 -23.22 9.94
N SER A 5 26.82 -24.29 9.16
CA SER A 5 26.48 -24.29 7.75
C SER A 5 24.95 -24.25 7.55
N TYR A 6 24.50 -23.79 6.38
CA TYR A 6 23.07 -23.77 6.02
C TYR A 6 22.38 -25.12 6.25
N LYS A 7 23.04 -26.22 5.87
CA LYS A 7 22.53 -27.59 6.00
C LYS A 7 22.39 -28.03 7.46
N GLU A 8 23.34 -27.66 8.32
CA GLU A 8 23.26 -27.93 9.75
C GLU A 8 22.09 -27.18 10.39
N ILE A 9 21.90 -25.90 10.01
CA ILE A 9 20.81 -25.08 10.52
C ILE A 9 19.45 -25.65 10.10
N GLN A 10 19.28 -26.04 8.84
CA GLN A 10 18.07 -26.71 8.33
C GLN A 10 17.77 -28.01 9.09
N THR A 11 18.80 -28.83 9.35
CA THR A 11 18.64 -30.08 10.12
C THR A 11 18.12 -29.81 11.54
N ILE A 12 18.61 -28.75 12.20
CA ILE A 12 18.14 -28.37 13.54
C ILE A 12 16.69 -27.87 13.47
N GLN A 13 16.32 -27.08 12.44
CA GLN A 13 14.94 -26.62 12.26
C GLN A 13 13.96 -27.77 12.03
N GLU A 14 14.30 -28.73 11.16
CA GLU A 14 13.47 -29.91 10.90
C GLU A 14 13.25 -30.74 12.17
N ASN A 15 14.32 -30.99 12.94
CA ASN A 15 14.23 -31.71 14.21
C ASN A 15 13.38 -30.96 15.24
N THR A 16 13.53 -29.64 15.33
CA THR A 16 12.72 -28.79 16.21
C THR A 16 11.24 -28.88 15.83
N THR A 17 10.93 -28.78 14.54
CA THR A 17 9.57 -28.87 13.99
C THR A 17 8.95 -30.23 14.30
N ARG A 18 9.70 -31.32 14.10
CA ARG A 18 9.23 -32.68 14.41
C ARG A 18 8.92 -32.86 15.90
N LYS A 19 9.72 -32.28 16.79
CA LYS A 19 9.46 -32.29 18.24
C LYS A 19 8.20 -31.50 18.60
N LEU A 20 7.99 -30.34 17.98
CA LEU A 20 6.81 -29.50 18.17
C LEU A 20 5.53 -30.21 17.69
N ILE A 21 5.53 -30.77 16.48
CA ILE A 21 4.37 -31.54 15.95
C ILE A 21 4.05 -32.73 16.86
N LYS A 22 5.07 -33.46 17.33
CA LYS A 22 4.86 -34.55 18.29
C LYS A 22 4.22 -34.05 19.59
N TYR A 23 4.69 -32.91 20.11
CA TYR A 23 4.13 -32.29 21.31
C TYR A 23 2.65 -31.91 21.10
N ILE A 24 2.34 -31.25 19.98
CA ILE A 24 0.98 -30.85 19.60
C ILE A 24 0.07 -32.09 19.53
N ASN A 25 0.48 -33.15 18.85
CA ASN A 25 -0.29 -34.40 18.77
C ASN A 25 -0.51 -35.06 20.14
N ASP A 26 0.47 -35.01 21.05
CA ASP A 26 0.32 -35.52 22.41
C ASP A 26 -0.61 -34.63 23.26
N PHE A 27 -0.67 -33.33 22.97
CA PHE A 27 -1.54 -32.35 23.63
C PHE A 27 -3.00 -32.52 23.18
N ILE A 28 -3.25 -32.59 21.87
CA ILE A 28 -4.59 -32.72 21.27
C ILE A 28 -5.26 -34.04 21.66
N LYS A 29 -4.51 -35.13 21.81
CA LYS A 29 -5.06 -36.40 22.33
C LYS A 29 -5.70 -36.28 23.72
N LYS A 30 -5.48 -35.17 24.43
CA LYS A 30 -6.07 -34.88 25.74
C LYS A 30 -7.20 -33.83 25.68
N ASP A 31 -7.39 -33.14 24.55
CA ASP A 31 -8.30 -32.01 24.39
C ASP A 31 -8.84 -31.95 22.94
N ASN A 32 -10.12 -32.29 22.74
CA ASN A 32 -10.79 -32.38 21.43
C ASN A 32 -11.13 -31.00 20.80
N SER A 33 -10.34 -29.96 21.09
CA SER A 33 -10.68 -28.56 20.75
C SER A 33 -10.37 -28.14 19.31
N LEU A 34 -9.69 -28.98 18.51
CA LEU A 34 -9.29 -28.64 17.14
C LEU A 34 -10.29 -29.06 16.05
N ASP A 35 -11.23 -29.95 16.36
CA ASP A 35 -12.20 -30.48 15.37
C ASP A 35 -13.23 -29.43 14.91
N SER A 36 -13.26 -28.25 15.54
CA SER A 36 -14.21 -27.17 15.25
C SER A 36 -13.60 -25.94 14.56
N ILE A 37 -12.32 -25.99 14.15
CA ILE A 37 -11.65 -24.84 13.52
C ILE A 37 -11.84 -24.91 12.00
N GLU A 38 -12.61 -24.00 11.44
CA GLU A 38 -12.67 -23.77 10.00
C GLU A 38 -11.40 -23.01 9.57
N PHE A 39 -10.52 -23.66 8.79
CA PHE A 39 -9.32 -23.06 8.22
C PHE A 39 -9.42 -23.06 6.71
N TYR A 40 -9.52 -21.87 6.14
CA TYR A 40 -9.68 -21.66 4.70
C TYR A 40 -8.30 -21.43 4.06
N TYR A 41 -7.92 -22.32 3.15
CA TYR A 41 -6.75 -22.23 2.30
C TYR A 41 -7.14 -22.64 0.87
N PRO A 42 -6.48 -22.16 -0.21
CA PRO A 42 -6.82 -22.61 -1.55
C PRO A 42 -6.71 -24.15 -1.70
N ASP A 43 -7.84 -24.85 -1.81
CA ASP A 43 -7.99 -26.32 -1.90
C ASP A 43 -7.63 -26.88 -3.28
N PHE A 44 -6.58 -26.34 -3.91
CA PHE A 44 -6.02 -26.89 -5.14
C PHE A 44 -5.08 -28.08 -4.86
N ASP A 45 -4.67 -28.27 -3.60
CA ASP A 45 -3.74 -29.28 -3.15
C ASP A 45 -3.93 -29.54 -1.63
N ASP A 46 -4.63 -30.62 -1.28
CA ASP A 46 -4.92 -31.04 0.11
C ASP A 46 -3.64 -31.09 0.98
N GLU A 47 -2.49 -31.43 0.38
CA GLU A 47 -1.21 -31.50 1.09
C GLU A 47 -0.73 -30.10 1.50
N LYS A 48 -0.88 -29.09 0.63
CA LYS A 48 -0.52 -27.70 0.94
C LYS A 48 -1.47 -27.06 1.93
N THR A 49 -2.78 -27.29 1.82
CA THR A 49 -3.78 -26.86 2.81
C THR A 49 -3.43 -27.43 4.19
N MET A 50 -3.15 -28.73 4.26
CA MET A 50 -2.76 -29.38 5.52
C MET A 50 -1.44 -28.83 6.08
N ILE A 51 -0.45 -28.51 5.24
CA ILE A 51 0.80 -27.90 5.71
C ILE A 51 0.57 -26.47 6.23
N ALA A 52 -0.20 -25.64 5.52
CA ALA A 52 -0.53 -24.28 5.94
C ALA A 52 -1.27 -24.28 7.28
N PHE A 53 -2.27 -25.17 7.42
CA PHE A 53 -2.99 -25.38 8.67
C PHE A 53 -2.06 -25.80 9.80
N ASN A 54 -1.20 -26.81 9.59
CA ASN A 54 -0.25 -27.28 10.61
C ASN A 54 0.72 -26.17 11.05
N VAL A 55 1.19 -25.34 10.12
CA VAL A 55 2.05 -24.19 10.44
C VAL A 55 1.28 -23.19 11.29
N TRP A 56 0.07 -22.80 10.89
CA TRP A 56 -0.76 -21.86 11.65
C TRP A 56 -1.09 -22.39 13.05
N VAL A 57 -1.57 -23.63 13.17
CA VAL A 57 -1.86 -24.27 14.46
C VAL A 57 -0.62 -24.28 15.34
N SER A 58 0.54 -24.62 14.79
CA SER A 58 1.76 -24.74 15.58
C SER A 58 2.31 -23.42 16.12
N ILE A 59 2.03 -22.29 15.46
CA ILE A 59 2.68 -20.99 15.75
C ILE A 59 1.70 -19.95 16.31
N ASP A 60 0.45 -19.93 15.87
CA ASP A 60 -0.50 -18.84 16.14
C ASP A 60 -1.73 -19.29 16.94
N TYR A 61 -2.12 -20.55 16.86
CA TYR A 61 -3.28 -21.03 17.62
C TYR A 61 -3.04 -20.86 19.12
N ARG A 62 -3.98 -20.19 19.80
CA ARG A 62 -3.99 -20.03 21.24
C ARG A 62 -4.97 -21.03 21.84
N THR A 63 -4.50 -21.83 22.79
CA THR A 63 -5.36 -22.76 23.54
C THR A 63 -6.28 -21.99 24.49
N ASN A 64 -7.19 -22.68 25.18
CA ASN A 64 -8.06 -22.11 26.22
C ASN A 64 -7.32 -21.38 27.35
N SER A 65 -6.01 -21.62 27.52
CA SER A 65 -5.17 -20.90 28.48
C SER A 65 -4.58 -19.59 27.92
N GLY A 66 -4.93 -19.21 26.69
CA GLY A 66 -4.43 -18.03 25.99
C GLY A 66 -2.99 -18.17 25.45
N LYS A 67 -2.37 -19.35 25.54
CA LYS A 67 -0.97 -19.59 25.14
C LYS A 67 -0.86 -20.38 23.84
N THR A 68 0.21 -20.16 23.09
CA THR A 68 0.53 -20.97 21.90
C THR A 68 1.13 -22.33 22.29
N PHE A 69 1.11 -23.30 21.38
CA PHE A 69 1.77 -24.59 21.63
C PHE A 69 3.28 -24.46 21.84
N ILE A 70 3.91 -23.47 21.21
CA ILE A 70 5.32 -23.18 21.43
C ILE A 70 5.55 -22.72 22.87
N GLU A 71 4.71 -21.83 23.39
CA GLU A 71 4.79 -21.34 24.78
C GLU A 71 4.61 -22.49 25.77
N HIS A 72 3.59 -23.33 25.57
CA HIS A 72 3.38 -24.53 26.39
C HIS A 72 4.57 -25.48 26.36
N MET A 73 5.11 -25.77 25.17
CA MET A 73 6.26 -26.68 25.03
C MET A 73 7.52 -26.13 25.73
N LEU A 74 7.76 -24.83 25.64
CA LEU A 74 8.90 -24.16 26.27
C LEU A 74 8.79 -24.17 27.80
N GLU A 75 7.58 -24.10 28.36
CA GLU A 75 7.31 -24.14 29.80
C GLU A 75 7.30 -25.58 30.38
N GLU A 76 6.64 -26.52 29.71
CA GLU A 76 6.39 -27.87 30.24
C GLU A 76 7.53 -28.86 29.96
N LYS A 77 8.26 -28.69 28.84
CA LYS A 77 9.34 -29.60 28.43
C LYS A 77 10.70 -28.91 28.21
N PRO A 78 11.18 -28.05 29.13
CA PRO A 78 12.40 -27.27 28.93
C PRO A 78 13.67 -28.15 28.87
N HIS A 79 13.66 -29.35 29.44
CA HIS A 79 14.83 -30.25 29.44
C HIS A 79 14.93 -31.14 28.18
N GLY A 80 13.89 -31.21 27.34
CA GLY A 80 13.89 -31.98 26.08
C GLY A 80 14.38 -31.20 24.85
N LEU A 81 14.72 -29.93 25.05
CA LEU A 81 15.11 -28.97 24.01
C LEU A 81 16.52 -28.44 24.27
N THR A 82 17.36 -28.45 23.24
CA THR A 82 18.66 -27.79 23.26
C THR A 82 18.50 -26.26 23.25
N HIS A 83 19.58 -25.52 23.52
CA HIS A 83 19.56 -24.05 23.48
C HIS A 83 19.13 -23.51 22.11
N LEU A 84 19.66 -24.09 21.02
CA LEU A 84 19.33 -23.68 19.65
C LEU A 84 17.87 -24.01 19.29
N GLU A 85 17.35 -25.15 19.74
CA GLU A 85 15.94 -25.50 19.51
C GLU A 85 15.00 -24.53 20.24
N LYS A 86 15.35 -24.11 21.48
CA LYS A 86 14.59 -23.09 22.22
C LYS A 86 14.61 -21.73 21.53
N GLU A 87 15.77 -21.35 20.99
CA GLU A 87 15.93 -20.11 20.25
C GLU A 87 15.07 -20.10 18.97
N ILE A 88 15.13 -21.18 18.18
CA ILE A 88 14.30 -21.35 16.98
C ILE A 88 12.81 -21.26 17.33
N LEU A 89 12.37 -21.93 18.40
CA LEU A 89 10.98 -21.87 18.84
C LEU A 89 10.56 -20.45 19.23
N ARG A 90 11.39 -19.74 19.99
CA ARG A 90 11.10 -18.34 20.40
C ARG A 90 11.01 -17.40 19.21
N GLU A 91 11.94 -17.49 18.26
CA GLU A 91 11.91 -16.65 17.06
C GLU A 91 10.74 -17.01 16.14
N ARG A 92 10.39 -18.29 16.02
CA ARG A 92 9.14 -18.70 15.34
C ARG A 92 7.90 -18.13 16.01
N ASN A 93 7.82 -18.15 17.34
CA ASN A 93 6.67 -17.60 18.07
C ASN A 93 6.51 -16.08 17.87
N LYS A 94 7.59 -15.35 17.58
CA LYS A 94 7.55 -13.91 17.27
C LYS A 94 7.15 -13.60 15.83
N SER A 95 7.28 -14.56 14.92
CA SER A 95 6.93 -14.36 13.50
C SER A 95 5.42 -14.28 13.30
N HIS A 96 5.02 -13.53 12.27
CA HIS A 96 3.65 -13.42 11.76
C HIS A 96 3.63 -13.66 10.25
N VAL A 97 2.45 -13.97 9.72
CA VAL A 97 2.23 -14.09 8.28
C VAL A 97 2.02 -12.70 7.68
N SER A 98 2.58 -12.45 6.51
CA SER A 98 2.44 -11.18 5.78
C SER A 98 2.57 -11.41 4.28
N LEU A 99 2.42 -10.33 3.51
CA LEU A 99 2.68 -10.26 2.08
C LEU A 99 4.00 -9.55 1.82
N PHE A 100 4.94 -10.24 1.18
CA PHE A 100 6.28 -9.73 0.89
C PHE A 100 6.48 -9.52 -0.61
N GLU A 101 6.96 -8.35 -1.00
CA GLU A 101 7.40 -8.08 -2.37
C GLU A 101 8.91 -8.30 -2.50
N ILE A 102 9.32 -9.11 -3.49
CA ILE A 102 10.75 -9.35 -3.77
C ILE A 102 11.36 -8.11 -4.44
N GLY A 103 12.25 -7.40 -3.74
CA GLY A 103 12.90 -6.20 -4.26
C GLY A 103 14.06 -6.50 -5.21
N HIS A 104 15.07 -7.23 -4.73
CA HIS A 104 16.21 -7.66 -5.55
C HIS A 104 16.97 -8.84 -4.92
N ILE A 105 17.66 -9.61 -5.74
CA ILE A 105 18.40 -10.80 -5.31
C ILE A 105 19.90 -10.59 -5.57
N ARG A 106 20.74 -10.86 -4.57
CA ARG A 106 22.20 -10.76 -4.64
C ARG A 106 22.84 -12.08 -4.20
N GLY A 107 23.16 -12.93 -5.16
CA GLY A 107 23.66 -14.28 -4.87
C GLY A 107 22.59 -15.10 -4.16
N GLU A 108 22.90 -15.62 -2.97
CA GLU A 108 21.98 -16.42 -2.15
C GLU A 108 21.05 -15.59 -1.24
N PHE A 109 21.21 -14.27 -1.23
CA PHE A 109 20.41 -13.38 -0.41
C PHE A 109 19.32 -12.70 -1.22
N ILE A 110 18.10 -12.69 -0.68
CA ILE A 110 16.94 -12.06 -1.28
C ILE A 110 16.56 -10.87 -0.39
N HIS A 111 16.41 -9.71 -0.99
CA HIS A 111 15.95 -8.51 -0.31
C HIS A 111 14.46 -8.35 -0.57
N VAL A 112 13.67 -8.32 0.49
CA VAL A 112 12.20 -8.30 0.41
C VAL A 112 11.63 -7.17 1.24
N LEU A 113 10.51 -6.61 0.79
CA LEU A 113 9.74 -5.60 1.48
C LEU A 113 8.46 -6.26 1.99
N ASP A 114 8.23 -6.21 3.29
CA ASP A 114 6.92 -6.47 3.86
C ASP A 114 5.99 -5.31 3.48
N ILE A 115 4.96 -5.60 2.69
CA ILE A 115 4.07 -4.58 2.15
C ILE A 115 3.12 -4.06 3.24
N LEU A 116 2.79 -4.89 4.23
CA LEU A 116 1.84 -4.55 5.28
C LEU A 116 2.50 -3.77 6.42
N THR A 117 3.78 -4.03 6.72
CA THR A 117 4.52 -3.35 7.80
C THR A 117 5.56 -2.33 7.32
N GLY A 118 5.85 -2.29 6.01
CA GLY A 118 6.90 -1.45 5.42
C GLY A 118 8.34 -1.91 5.75
N LYS A 119 8.51 -3.00 6.50
CA LYS A 119 9.83 -3.49 6.93
C LYS A 119 10.59 -4.14 5.78
N LYS A 120 11.89 -3.84 5.72
CA LYS A 120 12.81 -4.43 4.74
C LYS A 120 13.60 -5.56 5.39
N HIS A 121 13.57 -6.73 4.75
CA HIS A 121 14.26 -7.92 5.21
C HIS A 121 15.36 -8.33 4.23
N LYS A 122 16.38 -8.99 4.78
CA LYS A 122 17.43 -9.64 3.99
C LYS A 122 17.44 -11.11 4.37
N ILE A 123 16.80 -11.93 3.54
CA ILE A 123 16.66 -13.36 3.80
C ILE A 123 17.75 -14.17 3.10
N TRP A 124 18.18 -15.27 3.73
CA TRP A 124 19.12 -16.23 3.16
C TRP A 124 18.41 -17.52 2.80
N GLU A 125 18.06 -17.66 1.51
CA GLU A 125 17.33 -18.80 0.97
C GLU A 125 17.96 -19.25 -0.36
N PRO A 126 19.11 -19.96 -0.31
CA PRO A 126 19.88 -20.34 -1.50
C PRO A 126 19.06 -21.12 -2.55
N ALA A 127 18.12 -21.94 -2.10
CA ALA A 127 17.26 -22.74 -2.99
C ALA A 127 16.23 -21.87 -3.72
N LEU A 128 15.66 -20.86 -3.05
CA LEU A 128 14.63 -19.99 -3.61
C LEU A 128 15.20 -18.80 -4.38
N ALA A 129 16.44 -18.37 -4.08
CA ALA A 129 17.09 -17.25 -4.74
C ALA A 129 17.21 -17.40 -6.27
N ASN A 130 17.21 -18.64 -6.77
CA ASN A 130 17.27 -18.95 -8.21
C ASN A 130 15.88 -19.05 -8.87
N VAL A 131 14.82 -19.12 -8.07
CA VAL A 131 13.44 -19.34 -8.52
C VAL A 131 12.65 -18.03 -8.49
N LEU A 132 12.78 -17.27 -7.40
CA LEU A 132 12.11 -16.01 -7.17
C LEU A 132 12.57 -14.94 -8.17
N LYS A 133 11.64 -14.10 -8.61
CA LYS A 133 11.88 -12.93 -9.47
C LYS A 133 11.60 -11.66 -8.68
N LYS A 134 12.17 -10.56 -9.19
CA LYS A 134 11.82 -9.22 -8.69
C LYS A 134 10.32 -8.98 -8.90
N SER A 135 9.69 -8.38 -7.90
CA SER A 135 8.26 -8.08 -7.79
C SER A 135 7.34 -9.29 -7.66
N ASP A 136 7.88 -10.51 -7.46
CA ASP A 136 7.06 -11.61 -6.98
C ASP A 136 6.45 -11.23 -5.62
N LEU A 137 5.18 -11.58 -5.42
CA LEU A 137 4.45 -11.37 -4.18
C LEU A 137 4.36 -12.69 -3.45
N ILE A 138 4.91 -12.73 -2.25
CA ILE A 138 5.02 -13.92 -1.43
C ILE A 138 4.19 -13.76 -0.18
N PHE A 139 3.10 -14.53 -0.09
CA PHE A 139 2.37 -14.73 1.14
C PHE A 139 3.10 -15.79 1.97
N GLY A 140 3.58 -15.41 3.15
CA GLY A 140 4.42 -16.30 3.96
C GLY A 140 4.83 -15.69 5.29
N ARG A 141 5.87 -16.26 5.91
CA ARG A 141 6.42 -15.78 7.20
C ARG A 141 7.90 -15.60 7.11
N ILE A 142 8.41 -14.49 7.61
CA ILE A 142 9.85 -14.27 7.80
C ILE A 142 10.16 -14.29 9.29
N GLY A 143 11.27 -14.92 9.65
CA GLY A 143 11.79 -14.80 11.00
C GLY A 143 13.25 -15.19 11.09
N ARG A 144 13.83 -14.93 12.26
CA ARG A 144 15.22 -15.19 12.52
C ARG A 144 15.46 -16.68 12.78
N ILE A 145 16.44 -17.23 12.08
CA ILE A 145 16.93 -18.59 12.16
C ILE A 145 18.38 -18.53 12.63
N ILE A 146 18.58 -18.52 13.95
CA ILE A 146 19.89 -18.45 14.59
C ILE A 146 20.65 -17.17 14.17
N GLU A 147 21.46 -17.24 13.10
CA GLU A 147 22.32 -16.15 12.62
C GLU A 147 21.77 -15.39 11.40
N TYR A 148 20.67 -15.83 10.77
CA TYR A 148 20.12 -15.21 9.56
C TYR A 148 18.59 -15.10 9.59
N GLU A 149 17.98 -14.34 8.67
CA GLU A 149 16.53 -14.37 8.45
C GLU A 149 16.19 -15.27 7.27
N GLY A 150 15.10 -16.03 7.39
CA GLY A 150 14.62 -16.91 6.32
C GLY A 150 13.12 -17.04 6.36
N PHE A 151 12.57 -17.74 5.37
CA PHE A 151 11.15 -18.09 5.40
C PHE A 151 10.90 -19.17 6.45
N ILE A 152 9.75 -19.08 7.13
CA ILE A 152 9.30 -20.06 8.10
C ILE A 152 8.12 -20.82 7.51
N GLY A 153 8.30 -22.12 7.30
CA GLY A 153 7.28 -22.98 6.71
C GLY A 153 7.19 -22.79 5.21
N ASN A 154 6.00 -23.04 4.65
CA ASN A 154 5.76 -22.86 3.23
C ASN A 154 5.51 -21.38 2.90
N ILE A 155 5.91 -21.03 1.69
CA ILE A 155 5.53 -19.78 1.04
C ILE A 155 4.46 -20.06 0.00
N SER A 156 3.64 -19.06 -0.31
CA SER A 156 2.70 -19.12 -1.42
C SER A 156 2.72 -17.83 -2.20
N PHE A 157 2.44 -17.94 -3.49
CA PHE A 157 2.48 -16.80 -4.39
C PHE A 157 1.11 -16.14 -4.41
N LEU A 158 1.10 -14.81 -4.34
CA LEU A 158 -0.08 -14.03 -4.66
C LEU A 158 0.06 -13.54 -6.11
N PRO A 159 -0.91 -13.80 -7.00
CA PRO A 159 -0.93 -13.19 -8.31
C PRO A 159 -0.86 -11.66 -8.21
N PRO A 160 -0.09 -10.96 -9.06
CA PRO A 160 -0.06 -9.50 -9.06
C PRO A 160 -1.44 -8.84 -9.21
N SER A 161 -2.33 -9.45 -9.99
CA SER A 161 -3.73 -9.02 -10.16
C SER A 161 -4.52 -9.05 -8.84
N ALA A 162 -4.24 -10.00 -7.96
CA ALA A 162 -4.88 -10.10 -6.64
C ALA A 162 -4.28 -9.13 -5.60
N LYS A 163 -3.16 -8.44 -5.90
CA LYS A 163 -2.45 -7.60 -4.93
C LYS A 163 -3.33 -6.49 -4.36
N GLU A 164 -3.99 -5.72 -5.24
CA GLU A 164 -4.78 -4.56 -4.83
C GLU A 164 -5.96 -4.97 -3.96
N ARG A 165 -6.69 -5.99 -4.40
CA ARG A 165 -7.82 -6.55 -3.65
C ARG A 165 -7.40 -7.17 -2.32
N PHE A 166 -6.32 -7.95 -2.32
CA PHE A 166 -5.79 -8.53 -1.09
C PHE A 166 -5.45 -7.44 -0.06
N LEU A 167 -4.78 -6.37 -0.49
CA LEU A 167 -4.45 -5.25 0.39
C LEU A 167 -5.71 -4.54 0.89
N GLU A 168 -6.68 -4.29 0.01
CA GLU A 168 -7.96 -3.69 0.38
C GLU A 168 -8.69 -4.51 1.46
N GLU A 169 -8.90 -5.81 1.23
CA GLU A 169 -9.58 -6.70 2.18
C GLU A 169 -8.83 -6.80 3.52
N ILE A 170 -7.49 -6.83 3.49
CA ILE A 170 -6.67 -6.82 4.70
C ILE A 170 -6.84 -5.53 5.49
N PHE A 171 -6.81 -4.38 4.83
CA PHE A 171 -6.99 -3.10 5.51
C PHE A 171 -8.43 -2.94 6.01
N VAL A 172 -9.43 -3.43 5.29
CA VAL A 172 -10.82 -3.45 5.75
C VAL A 172 -10.96 -4.31 7.01
N ASP A 173 -10.41 -5.54 7.03
CA ASP A 173 -10.48 -6.43 8.19
C ASP A 173 -9.72 -5.86 9.41
N TYR A 174 -8.49 -5.37 9.19
CA TYR A 174 -7.68 -4.70 10.20
C TYR A 174 -8.41 -3.51 10.82
N ASN A 175 -8.93 -2.60 9.99
CA ASN A 175 -9.61 -1.39 10.46
C ASN A 175 -10.94 -1.72 11.17
N ARG A 176 -11.67 -2.76 10.72
CA ARG A 176 -12.87 -3.26 11.43
C ARG A 176 -12.54 -3.75 12.83
N LEU A 177 -11.38 -4.39 13.02
CA LEU A 177 -10.91 -4.82 14.33
C LEU A 177 -10.44 -3.65 15.20
N ARG A 178 -9.83 -2.63 14.60
CA ARG A 178 -9.44 -1.40 15.32
C ARG A 178 -10.62 -0.62 15.87
N PHE A 179 -11.81 -0.70 15.29
CA PHE A 179 -13.02 -0.16 15.92
C PHE A 179 -13.32 -0.78 17.30
N LYS A 180 -12.85 -2.00 17.56
CA LYS A 180 -13.02 -2.69 18.85
C LYS A 180 -11.76 -2.62 19.73
N TYR A 181 -10.59 -2.48 19.10
CA TYR A 181 -9.29 -2.47 19.75
C TYR A 181 -8.43 -1.35 19.15
N SER A 182 -8.61 -0.10 19.64
CA SER A 182 -8.00 1.11 19.08
C SER A 182 -6.47 1.05 18.95
N GLU A 183 -5.82 0.45 19.96
CA GLU A 183 -4.36 0.29 20.07
C GLU A 183 -3.78 -0.85 19.22
N LEU A 184 -4.62 -1.60 18.49
CA LEU A 184 -4.16 -2.77 17.73
C LEU A 184 -3.21 -2.31 16.60
N SER A 185 -1.93 -2.62 16.73
CA SER A 185 -0.95 -2.38 15.67
C SER A 185 -1.07 -3.39 14.53
N MET A 186 -0.57 -3.04 13.34
CA MET A 186 -0.54 -3.97 12.21
C MET A 186 0.21 -5.26 12.55
N GLU A 187 1.37 -5.18 13.23
CA GLU A 187 2.12 -6.37 13.65
C GLU A 187 1.34 -7.28 14.60
N GLU A 188 0.61 -6.69 15.55
CA GLU A 188 -0.26 -7.45 16.45
C GLU A 188 -1.45 -8.05 15.71
N TYR A 189 -2.02 -7.34 14.74
CA TYR A 189 -3.08 -7.84 13.88
C TYR A 189 -2.60 -9.06 13.08
N LEU A 190 -1.49 -8.94 12.36
CA LEU A 190 -0.88 -10.01 11.58
C LEU A 190 -0.56 -11.24 12.43
N LYS A 191 -0.30 -11.04 13.73
CA LYS A 191 0.00 -12.12 14.68
C LYS A 191 -1.25 -12.75 15.31
N GLN A 192 -2.19 -11.95 15.78
CA GLN A 192 -3.34 -12.42 16.57
C GLN A 192 -4.51 -12.85 15.69
N TYR A 193 -4.64 -12.26 14.49
CA TYR A 193 -5.74 -12.50 13.56
C TYR A 193 -5.25 -13.14 12.26
N SER A 194 -4.14 -13.88 12.32
CA SER A 194 -3.52 -14.52 11.15
C SER A 194 -4.46 -15.47 10.38
N VAL A 195 -5.50 -16.02 11.03
CA VAL A 195 -6.51 -16.84 10.34
C VAL A 195 -7.32 -16.02 9.33
N ASN A 196 -7.60 -14.74 9.62
CA ASN A 196 -8.28 -13.83 8.70
C ASN A 196 -7.42 -13.59 7.46
N LEU A 197 -6.09 -13.49 7.63
CA LEU A 197 -5.15 -13.36 6.53
C LEU A 197 -5.17 -14.56 5.58
N TYR A 198 -5.21 -15.78 6.13
CA TYR A 198 -5.34 -16.99 5.31
C TYR A 198 -6.67 -17.02 4.57
N ARG A 199 -7.78 -16.64 5.22
CA ARG A 199 -9.10 -16.54 4.58
C ARG A 199 -9.09 -15.53 3.42
N ILE A 200 -8.62 -14.31 3.66
CA ILE A 200 -8.57 -13.25 2.64
C ILE A 200 -7.66 -13.64 1.47
N TYR A 201 -6.49 -14.21 1.76
CA TYR A 201 -5.60 -14.77 0.74
C TYR A 201 -6.35 -15.78 -0.13
N THR A 202 -7.10 -16.67 0.51
CA THR A 202 -7.84 -17.75 -0.16
C THR A 202 -8.95 -17.23 -1.06
N GLU A 203 -9.75 -16.29 -0.56
CA GLU A 203 -10.82 -15.64 -1.33
C GLU A 203 -10.26 -14.91 -2.56
N CYS A 204 -9.16 -14.17 -2.38
CA CYS A 204 -8.49 -13.48 -3.49
C CYS A 204 -7.96 -14.45 -4.54
N ILE A 205 -7.48 -15.63 -4.13
CA ILE A 205 -7.02 -16.66 -5.05
C ILE A 205 -8.19 -17.31 -5.79
N TYR A 206 -9.29 -17.63 -5.08
CA TYR A 206 -10.47 -18.22 -5.71
C TYR A 206 -11.14 -17.29 -6.68
N GLU A 207 -11.21 -15.99 -6.42
CA GLU A 207 -11.80 -15.06 -7.38
C GLU A 207 -10.98 -14.93 -8.66
N VAL A 208 -9.65 -15.07 -8.56
CA VAL A 208 -8.76 -15.18 -9.73
C VAL A 208 -8.97 -16.51 -10.47
N ILE A 209 -9.50 -17.55 -9.83
CA ILE A 209 -9.64 -18.90 -10.39
C ILE A 209 -11.06 -19.21 -10.87
N GLU A 210 -12.10 -18.77 -10.16
CA GLU A 210 -13.53 -18.87 -10.52
C GLU A 210 -13.85 -18.01 -11.75
N THR A 211 -13.05 -16.99 -12.07
CA THR A 211 -13.10 -16.27 -13.35
C THR A 211 -12.48 -17.04 -14.52
N ASN A 212 -11.85 -18.21 -14.31
CA ASN A 212 -10.77 -18.69 -15.20
C ASN A 212 -10.74 -20.18 -15.57
N GLU A 213 -11.70 -21.03 -15.18
CA GLU A 213 -11.56 -22.49 -15.38
C GLU A 213 -11.40 -22.95 -16.86
N ASP A 214 -11.95 -22.23 -17.86
CA ASP A 214 -11.77 -22.60 -19.28
C ASP A 214 -10.70 -21.77 -20.02
N ILE A 215 -10.58 -20.46 -19.74
CA ILE A 215 -9.72 -19.54 -20.51
C ILE A 215 -8.25 -19.64 -20.07
N SER A 216 -7.97 -19.83 -18.78
CA SER A 216 -6.59 -19.95 -18.28
C SER A 216 -5.90 -21.23 -18.72
N SER A 217 -6.62 -22.35 -18.87
CA SER A 217 -6.05 -23.58 -19.43
C SER A 217 -5.60 -23.37 -20.88
N ILE A 218 -6.41 -22.67 -21.68
CA ILE A 218 -6.09 -22.36 -23.09
C ILE A 218 -4.89 -21.41 -23.17
N LEU A 219 -4.78 -20.44 -22.26
CA LEU A 219 -3.63 -19.53 -22.18
C LEU A 219 -2.32 -20.27 -21.95
N TYR A 220 -2.27 -21.25 -21.03
CA TYR A 220 -1.04 -21.99 -20.75
C TYR A 220 -0.57 -22.77 -21.99
N ASP A 221 -1.50 -23.40 -22.72
CA ASP A 221 -1.19 -24.09 -23.97
C ASP A 221 -0.65 -23.11 -25.04
N GLU A 222 -1.26 -21.93 -25.18
CA GLU A 222 -0.84 -20.87 -26.10
C GLU A 222 0.55 -20.31 -25.78
N LEU A 223 0.84 -20.11 -24.49
CA LEU A 223 2.12 -19.59 -24.00
C LEU A 223 3.24 -20.62 -24.14
N ASP A 224 2.97 -21.89 -23.81
CA ASP A 224 3.94 -22.98 -23.94
C ASP A 224 4.37 -23.16 -25.40
N GLU A 225 3.43 -23.06 -26.34
CA GLU A 225 3.74 -23.15 -27.76
C GLU A 225 4.69 -22.02 -28.21
N PHE A 226 4.40 -20.79 -27.78
CA PHE A 226 5.21 -19.65 -28.13
C PHE A 226 6.57 -19.64 -27.41
N GLU A 227 6.62 -20.06 -26.14
CA GLU A 227 7.86 -20.21 -25.38
C GLU A 227 8.80 -21.19 -26.07
N ASN A 228 8.28 -22.33 -26.51
CA ASN A 228 9.03 -23.32 -27.29
C ASN A 228 9.60 -22.72 -28.58
N PHE A 229 8.81 -21.93 -29.31
CA PHE A 229 9.28 -21.21 -30.50
C PHE A 229 10.40 -20.21 -30.17
N LEU A 230 10.27 -19.43 -29.10
CA LEU A 230 11.28 -18.42 -28.74
C LEU A 230 12.57 -19.04 -28.23
N ASN A 231 12.51 -20.17 -27.51
CA ASN A 231 13.67 -20.89 -26.98
C ASN A 231 14.64 -21.36 -28.08
N LEU A 232 14.18 -21.51 -29.33
CA LEU A 232 15.03 -21.84 -30.47
C LEU A 232 15.92 -20.67 -30.94
N HIS A 233 15.59 -19.44 -30.56
CA HIS A 233 16.18 -18.24 -31.17
C HIS A 233 16.62 -17.16 -30.17
N LEU A 234 16.25 -17.28 -28.89
CA LEU A 234 16.50 -16.26 -27.87
C LEU A 234 17.06 -16.89 -26.58
N SER A 235 17.74 -16.06 -25.78
CA SER A 235 18.16 -16.46 -24.44
C SER A 235 16.98 -16.53 -23.49
N ARG A 236 17.03 -17.43 -22.51
CA ARG A 236 15.99 -17.65 -21.49
C ARG A 236 15.47 -16.36 -20.83
N ILE A 237 16.34 -15.36 -20.62
CA ILE A 237 15.99 -14.06 -20.05
C ILE A 237 15.08 -13.26 -21.01
N LYS A 238 15.39 -13.27 -22.31
CA LYS A 238 14.57 -12.61 -23.34
C LYS A 238 13.25 -13.34 -23.57
N VAL A 239 13.27 -14.67 -23.52
CA VAL A 239 12.05 -15.51 -23.59
C VAL A 239 11.10 -15.18 -22.44
N LYS A 240 11.58 -15.23 -21.19
CA LYS A 240 10.79 -14.88 -20.00
C LYS A 240 10.16 -13.48 -20.08
N LYS A 241 10.87 -12.51 -20.64
CA LYS A 241 10.35 -11.15 -20.81
C LYS A 241 9.15 -11.12 -21.77
N HIS A 242 9.20 -11.89 -22.87
CA HIS A 242 8.09 -11.96 -23.82
C HIS A 242 6.88 -12.70 -23.25
N ILE A 243 7.10 -13.83 -22.57
CA ILE A 243 6.03 -14.59 -21.91
C ILE A 243 5.37 -13.75 -20.82
N SER A 244 6.15 -13.06 -19.97
CA SER A 244 5.60 -12.17 -18.94
C SER A 244 4.76 -11.04 -19.51
N ASN A 245 5.18 -10.42 -20.63
CA ASN A 245 4.38 -9.36 -21.23
C ASN A 245 3.06 -9.90 -21.82
N LEU A 246 3.03 -11.13 -22.35
CA LEU A 246 1.79 -11.73 -22.86
C LEU A 246 0.85 -12.13 -21.72
N ILE A 247 1.37 -12.66 -20.61
CA ILE A 247 0.60 -12.93 -19.39
C ILE A 247 -0.02 -11.64 -18.88
N ASN A 248 0.79 -10.60 -18.67
CA ASN A 248 0.30 -9.33 -18.15
C ASN A 248 -0.76 -8.69 -19.09
N LEU A 249 -0.58 -8.81 -20.41
CA LEU A 249 -1.54 -8.32 -21.40
C LEU A 249 -2.86 -9.11 -21.34
N PHE A 250 -2.77 -10.43 -21.24
CA PHE A 250 -3.92 -11.30 -21.11
C PHE A 250 -4.71 -10.94 -19.85
N GLU A 251 -4.04 -10.92 -18.70
CA GLU A 251 -4.64 -10.64 -17.40
C GLU A 251 -5.28 -9.24 -17.34
N TYR A 252 -4.67 -8.26 -17.99
CA TYR A 252 -5.12 -6.87 -17.91
C TYR A 252 -6.25 -6.52 -18.88
N TYR A 253 -6.28 -7.14 -20.07
CA TYR A 253 -7.15 -6.67 -21.15
C TYR A 253 -8.00 -7.79 -21.76
N LEU A 254 -7.41 -8.97 -22.01
CA LEU A 254 -8.12 -10.03 -22.73
C LEU A 254 -9.03 -10.83 -21.81
N MET A 255 -8.65 -11.00 -20.54
CA MET A 255 -9.41 -11.75 -19.55
C MET A 255 -10.77 -11.09 -19.26
N ASP A 256 -10.81 -9.77 -19.08
CA ASP A 256 -12.05 -9.01 -18.82
C ASP A 256 -13.02 -9.04 -20.01
N GLU A 257 -12.51 -9.28 -21.22
CA GLU A 257 -13.29 -9.38 -22.46
C GLU A 257 -13.60 -10.84 -22.86
N GLU A 258 -13.30 -11.83 -22.00
CA GLU A 258 -13.45 -13.27 -22.26
C GLU A 258 -12.66 -13.77 -23.50
N MET A 259 -11.48 -13.19 -23.76
CA MET A 259 -10.64 -13.47 -24.94
C MET A 259 -9.33 -14.18 -24.59
N THR A 260 -8.78 -14.97 -25.51
CA THR A 260 -7.42 -15.56 -25.39
C THR A 260 -6.38 -14.82 -26.23
N LEU A 261 -5.10 -15.24 -26.19
CA LEU A 261 -4.08 -14.63 -27.04
C LEU A 261 -4.28 -14.99 -28.52
N TYR A 262 -4.92 -16.11 -28.83
CA TYR A 262 -5.34 -16.42 -30.20
C TYR A 262 -6.43 -15.47 -30.71
N ASP A 263 -7.20 -14.83 -29.84
CA ASP A 263 -8.23 -13.87 -30.27
C ASP A 263 -7.69 -12.48 -30.60
N LEU A 264 -6.36 -12.27 -30.56
CA LEU A 264 -5.73 -11.01 -30.96
C LEU A 264 -5.99 -10.62 -32.42
N ASN A 265 -6.46 -11.54 -33.27
CA ASN A 265 -6.91 -11.20 -34.63
C ASN A 265 -8.31 -10.57 -34.68
N GLN A 266 -9.04 -10.55 -33.57
CA GLN A 266 -10.39 -10.00 -33.47
C GLN A 266 -10.38 -8.52 -33.03
N ILE A 267 -9.24 -8.00 -32.57
CA ILE A 267 -9.05 -6.61 -32.11
C ILE A 267 -8.00 -5.94 -32.98
N THR A 268 -8.18 -4.65 -33.28
CA THR A 268 -7.13 -3.89 -33.97
C THR A 268 -5.98 -3.58 -33.00
N MET A 269 -4.75 -3.62 -33.49
CA MET A 269 -3.58 -3.34 -32.65
C MET A 269 -3.55 -1.87 -32.21
N GLU A 270 -4.16 -0.97 -32.98
CA GLU A 270 -4.27 0.43 -32.60
C GLU A 270 -5.20 0.62 -31.40
N GLU A 271 -6.37 -0.04 -31.39
CA GLU A 271 -7.31 0.01 -30.26
C GLU A 271 -6.66 -0.56 -29.00
N LEU A 272 -6.04 -1.74 -29.11
CA LEU A 272 -5.36 -2.39 -27.99
C LEU A 272 -4.29 -1.47 -27.36
N ILE A 273 -3.34 -0.97 -28.17
CA ILE A 273 -2.25 -0.14 -27.64
C ILE A 273 -2.79 1.18 -27.06
N ASN A 274 -3.84 1.76 -27.65
CA ASN A 274 -4.45 2.98 -27.12
C ASN A 274 -5.15 2.74 -25.78
N ALA A 275 -5.85 1.62 -25.60
CA ALA A 275 -6.47 1.24 -24.34
C ALA A 275 -5.42 1.06 -23.24
N LEU A 276 -4.38 0.25 -23.51
CA LEU A 276 -3.29 0.00 -22.57
C LEU A 276 -2.56 1.28 -22.12
N ILE A 277 -2.44 2.28 -23.00
CA ILE A 277 -1.89 3.59 -22.62
C ILE A 277 -2.92 4.36 -21.80
N LYS A 278 -4.15 4.54 -22.31
CA LYS A 278 -5.17 5.37 -21.66
C LYS A 278 -5.49 4.92 -20.24
N ASP A 279 -5.51 3.61 -20.01
CA ASP A 279 -5.90 3.01 -18.74
C ASP A 279 -4.72 2.92 -17.74
N GLY A 280 -3.52 3.38 -18.15
CA GLY A 280 -2.35 3.48 -17.27
C GLY A 280 -1.56 2.19 -17.09
N PHE A 281 -1.79 1.19 -17.93
CA PHE A 281 -0.99 -0.04 -17.95
C PHE A 281 0.39 0.17 -18.57
N ILE A 282 0.49 1.02 -19.60
CA ILE A 282 1.77 1.44 -20.20
C ILE A 282 2.03 2.90 -19.81
N THR A 283 2.94 3.12 -18.86
CA THR A 283 3.22 4.45 -18.31
C THR A 283 4.58 5.00 -18.72
N SER A 284 5.42 4.18 -19.37
CA SER A 284 6.77 4.57 -19.77
C SER A 284 7.13 4.20 -21.23
N PRO A 285 8.04 4.96 -21.86
CA PRO A 285 8.58 4.61 -23.18
C PRO A 285 9.22 3.21 -23.26
N SER A 286 9.86 2.77 -22.18
CA SER A 286 10.50 1.45 -22.12
C SER A 286 9.51 0.30 -22.10
N GLU A 287 8.35 0.49 -21.44
CA GLU A 287 7.26 -0.48 -21.40
C GLU A 287 6.60 -0.58 -22.76
N LEU A 288 6.26 0.57 -23.38
CA LEU A 288 5.66 0.59 -24.72
C LEU A 288 6.52 -0.16 -25.73
N GLY A 289 7.83 0.11 -25.76
CA GLY A 289 8.76 -0.60 -26.65
C GLY A 289 8.86 -2.09 -26.34
N SER A 290 8.69 -2.49 -25.07
CA SER A 290 8.70 -3.89 -24.64
C SER A 290 7.47 -4.66 -25.11
N TYR A 291 6.28 -4.08 -24.94
CA TYR A 291 5.01 -4.68 -25.37
C TYR A 291 4.89 -4.76 -26.89
N ILE A 292 5.22 -3.68 -27.62
CA ILE A 292 5.24 -3.69 -29.09
C ILE A 292 6.17 -4.78 -29.62
N ASN A 293 7.39 -4.90 -29.07
CA ASN A 293 8.33 -5.92 -29.51
C ASN A 293 7.85 -7.35 -29.21
N THR A 294 7.06 -7.53 -28.15
CA THR A 294 6.46 -8.83 -27.80
C THR A 294 5.34 -9.18 -28.76
N LEU A 295 4.38 -8.26 -28.98
CA LEU A 295 3.28 -8.44 -29.92
C LEU A 295 3.79 -8.71 -31.34
N LYS A 296 4.82 -7.99 -31.81
CA LYS A 296 5.47 -8.27 -33.11
C LYS A 296 5.98 -9.71 -33.21
N LYS A 297 6.65 -10.22 -32.18
CA LYS A 297 7.20 -11.58 -32.19
C LYS A 297 6.10 -12.63 -32.11
N TYR A 298 5.09 -12.38 -31.27
CA TYR A 298 3.97 -13.31 -31.09
C TYR A 298 3.09 -13.39 -32.33
N LEU A 299 2.63 -12.25 -32.86
CA LEU A 299 1.86 -12.22 -34.11
C LEU A 299 2.69 -12.71 -35.31
N GLY A 300 4.00 -12.47 -35.30
CA GLY A 300 4.90 -13.01 -36.31
C GLY A 300 5.05 -14.54 -36.25
N PHE A 301 4.93 -15.12 -35.05
CA PHE A 301 4.84 -16.56 -34.84
C PHE A 301 3.48 -17.09 -35.30
N LEU A 302 2.38 -16.48 -34.85
CA LEU A 302 1.01 -16.87 -35.22
C LEU A 302 0.77 -16.78 -36.71
N LYS A 303 1.22 -15.71 -37.39
CA LYS A 303 1.14 -15.54 -38.86
C LYS A 303 1.78 -16.69 -39.62
N ARG A 304 2.86 -17.30 -39.10
CA ARG A 304 3.52 -18.44 -39.75
C ARG A 304 2.72 -19.73 -39.62
N LYS A 305 1.97 -19.88 -38.52
CA LYS A 305 1.14 -21.04 -38.23
C LYS A 305 -0.25 -20.92 -38.88
N TYR A 306 -0.81 -19.72 -38.86
CA TYR A 306 -2.17 -19.41 -39.30
C TYR A 306 -2.19 -18.07 -40.08
N PRO A 307 -2.54 -18.08 -41.38
CA PRO A 307 -2.55 -16.86 -42.21
C PRO A 307 -3.50 -15.75 -41.74
N ILE A 308 -4.50 -16.07 -40.91
CA ILE A 308 -5.49 -15.15 -40.32
C ILE A 308 -4.84 -13.99 -39.55
N TYR A 309 -3.67 -14.18 -38.94
CA TYR A 309 -2.96 -13.13 -38.20
C TYR A 309 -2.11 -12.20 -39.08
N LYS A 310 -2.22 -12.30 -40.41
CA LYS A 310 -1.41 -11.48 -41.32
C LYS A 310 -1.65 -9.98 -41.12
N ASP A 311 -2.91 -9.60 -40.99
CA ASP A 311 -3.33 -8.20 -40.91
C ASP A 311 -2.93 -7.61 -39.55
N SER A 312 -3.23 -8.29 -38.44
CA SER A 312 -2.78 -7.89 -37.09
C SER A 312 -1.25 -7.77 -36.99
N TYR A 313 -0.51 -8.66 -37.66
CA TYR A 313 0.94 -8.55 -37.73
C TYR A 313 1.41 -7.32 -38.52
N GLU A 314 0.72 -6.95 -39.60
CA GLU A 314 1.04 -5.77 -40.39
C GLU A 314 0.72 -4.47 -39.63
N GLU A 315 -0.39 -4.44 -38.89
CA GLU A 315 -0.75 -3.32 -38.00
C GLU A 315 0.31 -3.08 -36.91
N ILE A 316 0.77 -4.13 -36.20
CA ILE A 316 1.80 -3.94 -35.17
C ILE A 316 3.16 -3.52 -35.76
N LEU A 317 3.45 -3.88 -37.02
CA LEU A 317 4.62 -3.36 -37.73
C LEU A 317 4.49 -1.87 -38.03
N GLU A 318 3.31 -1.41 -38.44
CA GLU A 318 3.02 0.00 -38.68
C GLU A 318 3.11 0.82 -37.39
N ILE A 319 2.50 0.34 -36.30
CA ILE A 319 2.62 0.95 -34.96
C ILE A 319 4.08 1.06 -34.53
N SER A 320 4.88 0.03 -34.78
CA SER A 320 6.31 0.04 -34.48
C SER A 320 7.09 1.06 -35.30
N GLN A 321 6.65 1.40 -36.51
CA GLN A 321 7.26 2.46 -37.33
C GLN A 321 6.80 3.85 -36.85
N ASN A 322 5.57 3.95 -36.36
CA ASN A 322 4.93 5.18 -35.90
C ASN A 322 4.93 5.33 -34.36
N ILE A 323 5.87 4.70 -33.66
CA ILE A 323 5.89 4.58 -32.19
C ILE A 323 5.85 5.94 -31.46
N PHE A 324 6.35 7.00 -32.08
CA PHE A 324 6.37 8.36 -31.53
C PHE A 324 4.97 8.93 -31.28
N ILE A 325 3.97 8.53 -32.07
CA ILE A 325 2.56 8.94 -31.87
C ILE A 325 2.07 8.46 -30.50
N TYR A 326 2.40 7.22 -30.15
CA TYR A 326 2.01 6.57 -28.90
C TYR A 326 2.86 7.03 -27.72
N LEU A 327 4.15 7.31 -27.93
CA LEU A 327 5.02 7.91 -26.91
C LEU A 327 4.52 9.29 -26.46
N ASN A 328 4.03 10.12 -27.39
CA ASN A 328 3.40 11.38 -27.05
C ASN A 328 2.17 11.18 -26.16
N LYS A 329 1.34 10.16 -26.41
CA LYS A 329 0.16 9.87 -25.58
C LYS A 329 0.56 9.53 -24.13
N ILE A 330 1.65 8.78 -23.93
CA ILE A 330 2.18 8.46 -22.58
C ILE A 330 2.70 9.71 -21.86
N GLN A 331 3.44 10.58 -22.56
CA GLN A 331 3.96 11.82 -21.98
C GLN A 331 2.87 12.81 -21.55
N HIS A 332 1.66 12.64 -22.08
CA HIS A 332 0.48 13.46 -21.75
C HIS A 332 -0.50 12.77 -20.80
N MET A 333 -0.15 11.62 -20.19
CA MET A 333 -0.98 10.99 -19.16
C MET A 333 -0.97 11.79 -17.86
N GLU A 334 -2.15 12.09 -17.33
CA GLU A 334 -2.30 12.77 -16.04
C GLU A 334 -2.07 11.79 -14.88
N LYS A 335 -1.17 12.14 -13.96
CA LYS A 335 -1.05 11.44 -12.67
C LYS A 335 -2.30 11.71 -11.83
N PRO A 336 -2.82 10.73 -11.06
CA PRO A 336 -4.03 10.92 -10.27
C PRO A 336 -3.86 12.00 -9.18
N PHE A 337 -2.64 12.15 -8.67
CA PHE A 337 -2.24 13.17 -7.70
C PHE A 337 -0.92 13.84 -8.08
N ASN A 338 -0.84 15.15 -7.84
CA ASN A 338 0.39 15.93 -8.01
C ASN A 338 1.09 16.15 -6.66
N ILE A 339 1.80 15.13 -6.19
CA ILE A 339 2.47 15.12 -4.88
C ILE A 339 3.85 15.76 -4.98
N ASN A 340 4.13 16.73 -4.12
CA ASN A 340 5.47 17.29 -3.98
C ASN A 340 6.40 16.31 -3.23
N LYS A 341 7.10 15.46 -4.00
CA LYS A 341 7.99 14.44 -3.45
C LYS A 341 9.13 14.98 -2.59
N ASN A 342 9.56 16.23 -2.79
CA ASN A 342 10.60 16.85 -1.96
C ASN A 342 10.11 17.04 -0.51
N ILE A 343 8.86 17.51 -0.35
CA ILE A 343 8.21 17.61 0.96
C ILE A 343 8.07 16.22 1.58
N SER A 344 7.44 15.30 0.84
CA SER A 344 7.17 13.92 1.30
C SER A 344 8.43 13.25 1.85
N TYR A 345 9.56 13.30 1.12
CA TYR A 345 10.83 12.73 1.61
C TYR A 345 11.39 13.40 2.88
N ARG A 346 11.15 14.70 3.06
CA ARG A 346 11.66 15.45 4.23
C ARG A 346 10.86 15.15 5.49
N ILE A 347 9.56 14.88 5.34
CA ILE A 347 8.67 14.65 6.48
C ILE A 347 8.58 13.18 6.90
N ALA A 348 8.96 12.24 6.02
CA ALA A 348 8.80 10.79 6.22
C ALA A 348 9.29 10.25 7.56
N SER A 349 10.35 10.82 8.14
CA SER A 349 10.90 10.37 9.43
C SER A 349 10.57 11.28 10.62
N ILE A 350 9.71 12.29 10.44
CA ILE A 350 9.42 13.32 11.46
C ILE A 350 7.92 13.59 11.63
N LEU A 351 7.04 12.84 10.98
CA LEU A 351 5.61 12.83 11.29
C LEU A 351 5.43 12.53 12.79
N ASN A 352 4.60 13.33 13.46
CA ASN A 352 4.28 13.16 14.87
C ASN A 352 2.98 12.38 15.04
N GLU A 353 2.69 11.92 16.26
CA GLU A 353 1.49 11.13 16.58
C GLU A 353 0.21 11.82 16.09
N GLN A 354 0.03 13.11 16.38
CA GLN A 354 -1.14 13.88 15.94
C GLN A 354 -1.31 13.90 14.41
N ALA A 355 -0.22 14.03 13.65
CA ALA A 355 -0.25 13.96 12.19
C ALA A 355 -0.62 12.55 11.69
N LEU A 356 -0.13 11.50 12.36
CA LEU A 356 -0.47 10.11 12.02
C LEU A 356 -1.93 9.80 12.35
N ASP A 357 -2.42 10.20 13.52
CA ASP A 357 -3.81 10.04 13.94
C ASP A 357 -4.76 10.77 12.97
N PHE A 358 -4.39 11.97 12.53
CA PHE A 358 -5.13 12.72 11.51
C PHE A 358 -5.23 11.96 10.16
N ILE A 359 -4.12 11.34 9.71
CA ILE A 359 -4.12 10.52 8.48
C ILE A 359 -5.02 9.30 8.66
N VAL A 360 -4.90 8.61 9.78
CA VAL A 360 -5.75 7.45 10.12
C VAL A 360 -7.23 7.83 10.13
N ASP A 361 -7.57 8.98 10.69
CA ASP A 361 -8.95 9.48 10.72
C ASP A 361 -9.48 9.77 9.30
N PHE A 362 -8.63 10.29 8.41
CA PHE A 362 -9.04 10.49 7.02
C PHE A 362 -9.17 9.17 6.23
N GLU A 363 -8.33 8.18 6.52
CA GLU A 363 -8.46 6.84 5.94
C GLU A 363 -9.77 6.18 6.37
N LYS A 364 -10.10 6.26 7.67
CA LYS A 364 -11.38 5.79 8.22
C LYS A 364 -12.56 6.50 7.55
N PHE A 365 -12.48 7.82 7.37
CA PHE A 365 -13.49 8.59 6.64
C PHE A 365 -13.66 8.09 5.20
N THR A 366 -12.55 7.91 4.48
CA THR A 366 -12.56 7.45 3.08
C THR A 366 -13.13 6.04 2.97
N LEU A 367 -12.71 5.12 3.84
CA LEU A 367 -13.20 3.74 3.89
C LEU A 367 -14.68 3.66 4.25
N TYR A 368 -15.16 4.49 5.19
CA TYR A 368 -16.58 4.55 5.52
C TYR A 368 -17.41 4.93 4.29
N ILE A 369 -16.97 5.91 3.49
CA ILE A 369 -17.69 6.30 2.26
C ILE A 369 -17.59 5.25 1.16
N ILE A 370 -16.49 4.50 1.07
CA ILE A 370 -16.35 3.38 0.11
C ILE A 370 -17.36 2.27 0.43
N ASN A 371 -17.52 1.94 1.71
CA ASN A 371 -18.27 0.76 2.13
C ASN A 371 -19.76 1.03 2.40
N GLU A 372 -20.11 2.26 2.79
CA GLU A 372 -21.46 2.62 3.22
C GLU A 372 -22.15 3.56 2.23
N SER A 373 -23.47 3.42 2.09
CA SER A 373 -24.27 4.38 1.32
C SER A 373 -24.50 5.66 2.13
N VAL A 374 -23.59 6.63 2.01
CA VAL A 374 -23.65 7.87 2.80
C VAL A 374 -24.60 8.90 2.18
N GLU A 375 -25.70 9.18 2.87
CA GLU A 375 -26.70 10.16 2.44
C GLU A 375 -26.31 11.60 2.80
N VAL A 376 -26.63 12.53 1.90
CA VAL A 376 -26.49 13.97 2.11
C VAL A 376 -27.82 14.69 2.23
N THR A 377 -27.77 15.88 2.84
CA THR A 377 -28.92 16.77 2.97
C THR A 377 -29.26 17.42 1.63
N LYS A 378 -30.56 17.47 1.28
CA LYS A 378 -31.00 17.97 -0.03
C LYS A 378 -30.54 19.38 -0.38
N LYS A 379 -30.50 20.29 0.62
CA LYS A 379 -30.25 21.71 0.40
C LYS A 379 -28.77 22.08 0.44
N ARG A 380 -28.05 21.62 1.46
CA ARG A 380 -26.63 21.98 1.68
C ARG A 380 -25.67 20.92 1.15
N LYS A 381 -26.18 19.73 0.80
CA LYS A 381 -25.40 18.57 0.40
C LYS A 381 -24.37 18.12 1.44
N HIS A 382 -24.56 18.49 2.70
CA HIS A 382 -23.77 17.99 3.83
C HIS A 382 -24.17 16.56 4.19
N ILE A 383 -23.25 15.77 4.71
CA ILE A 383 -23.49 14.44 5.29
C ILE A 383 -24.60 14.54 6.34
N LYS A 384 -25.53 13.58 6.32
CA LYS A 384 -26.62 13.54 7.30
C LYS A 384 -26.10 13.23 8.70
N ARG A 385 -26.81 13.73 9.71
CA ARG A 385 -26.44 13.65 11.13
C ARG A 385 -26.11 12.23 11.61
N ASN A 386 -26.86 11.22 11.18
CA ASN A 386 -26.61 9.85 11.64
C ASN A 386 -25.21 9.37 11.21
N SER A 387 -24.89 9.48 9.91
CA SER A 387 -23.56 9.14 9.39
C SER A 387 -22.46 10.05 9.95
N LEU A 388 -22.73 11.33 10.24
CA LEU A 388 -21.76 12.21 10.92
C LEU A 388 -21.41 11.73 12.33
N LEU A 389 -22.42 11.32 13.12
CA LEU A 389 -22.19 10.81 14.47
C LEU A 389 -21.44 9.47 14.46
N GLU A 390 -21.76 8.60 13.49
CA GLU A 390 -21.04 7.34 13.29
C GLU A 390 -19.59 7.60 12.87
N LEU A 391 -19.38 8.46 11.87
CA LEU A 391 -18.04 8.89 11.44
C LEU A 391 -17.24 9.46 12.61
N ASN A 392 -17.83 10.37 13.40
CA ASN A 392 -17.13 10.97 14.53
C ASN A 392 -16.73 9.93 15.59
N GLY A 393 -17.66 9.02 15.91
CA GLY A 393 -17.45 7.99 16.93
C GLY A 393 -16.41 6.92 16.55
N ILE A 394 -15.93 6.91 15.31
CA ILE A 394 -14.86 6.01 14.88
C ILE A 394 -13.48 6.67 14.77
N MET A 395 -13.39 8.00 14.93
CA MET A 395 -12.11 8.73 14.82
C MET A 395 -11.25 8.56 16.08
N GLU A 396 -9.93 8.58 15.92
CA GLU A 396 -8.97 8.72 17.02
C GLU A 396 -9.16 10.09 17.69
N ASN A 397 -9.37 11.14 16.87
CA ASN A 397 -9.65 12.49 17.33
C ASN A 397 -11.16 12.77 17.32
N GLU A 398 -11.94 12.04 18.13
CA GLU A 398 -13.38 12.25 18.26
C GLU A 398 -13.69 13.72 18.66
N GLU A 399 -14.50 14.40 17.85
CA GLU A 399 -14.86 15.80 18.07
C GLU A 399 -15.96 15.91 19.14
N THR A 400 -15.74 16.75 20.15
CA THR A 400 -16.76 17.02 21.18
C THR A 400 -17.75 18.07 20.70
N ILE A 401 -19.06 17.79 20.83
CA ILE A 401 -20.11 18.71 20.35
C ILE A 401 -21.11 19.09 21.43
N ASP A 402 -21.23 20.40 21.65
CA ASP A 402 -22.16 21.00 22.60
C ASP A 402 -23.59 21.14 22.06
N SER A 403 -23.77 21.02 20.74
CA SER A 403 -25.07 21.20 20.07
C SER A 403 -25.98 19.98 20.24
N LYS A 404 -27.25 20.21 20.60
CA LYS A 404 -28.28 19.16 20.69
C LYS A 404 -28.68 18.55 19.34
N ALA A 405 -28.40 19.26 18.25
CA ALA A 405 -28.70 18.81 16.89
C ALA A 405 -27.52 19.19 15.99
N PRO A 406 -26.39 18.47 16.10
CA PRO A 406 -25.18 18.84 15.39
C PRO A 406 -25.36 18.61 13.89
N ASN A 407 -24.73 19.49 13.13
CA ASN A 407 -24.66 19.47 11.67
C ASN A 407 -23.19 19.40 11.24
N GLN A 408 -22.90 19.12 9.97
CA GLN A 408 -21.52 18.91 9.51
C GLN A 408 -20.53 20.01 9.89
N VAL A 409 -20.92 21.30 9.89
CA VAL A 409 -19.99 22.38 10.24
C VAL A 409 -19.66 22.42 11.74
N ASP A 410 -20.44 21.72 12.56
CA ASP A 410 -20.17 21.54 13.98
C ASP A 410 -19.11 20.45 14.23
N PHE A 411 -18.69 19.72 13.17
CA PHE A 411 -17.58 18.77 13.13
C PHE A 411 -16.45 19.32 12.23
N PRO A 412 -15.63 20.29 12.69
CA PRO A 412 -14.55 20.87 11.91
C PRO A 412 -13.68 19.88 11.13
N MET A 413 -13.25 18.77 11.75
CA MET A 413 -12.40 17.77 11.11
C MET A 413 -13.15 17.00 10.03
N LEU A 414 -14.34 16.48 10.34
CA LEU A 414 -15.15 15.77 9.32
C LEU A 414 -15.57 16.69 8.18
N ASN A 415 -15.84 17.96 8.47
CA ASN A 415 -16.13 18.96 7.45
C ASN A 415 -14.91 19.19 6.55
N PHE A 416 -13.73 19.28 7.14
CA PHE A 416 -12.48 19.42 6.39
C PHE A 416 -12.23 18.22 5.48
N PHE A 417 -12.36 16.99 6.01
CA PHE A 417 -12.25 15.75 5.23
C PHE A 417 -13.22 15.71 4.07
N TYR A 418 -14.48 16.07 4.29
CA TYR A 418 -15.49 16.13 3.25
C TYR A 418 -15.13 17.10 2.12
N ILE A 419 -14.68 18.31 2.47
CA ILE A 419 -14.31 19.32 1.47
C ILE A 419 -13.04 18.91 0.73
N PHE A 420 -12.01 18.45 1.45
CA PHE A 420 -10.77 17.96 0.86
C PHE A 420 -11.04 16.81 -0.13
N ALA A 421 -11.88 15.85 0.27
CA ALA A 421 -12.20 14.69 -0.55
C ALA A 421 -12.98 15.05 -1.82
N LEU A 422 -13.92 16.01 -1.75
CA LEU A 422 -14.59 16.51 -2.94
C LEU A 422 -13.63 17.25 -3.87
N ASP A 423 -12.79 18.13 -3.30
CA ASP A 423 -11.90 18.99 -4.08
C ASP A 423 -10.77 18.21 -4.77
N ASN A 424 -10.35 17.09 -4.19
CA ASN A 424 -9.38 16.16 -4.79
C ASN A 424 -10.05 15.02 -5.57
N GLU A 425 -11.37 15.11 -5.80
CA GLU A 425 -12.16 14.13 -6.55
C GLU A 425 -12.07 12.71 -5.98
N LEU A 426 -11.77 12.56 -4.69
CA LEU A 426 -11.80 11.27 -3.98
C LEU A 426 -13.23 10.78 -3.84
N ILE A 427 -14.17 11.70 -3.63
CA ILE A 427 -15.60 11.43 -3.54
C ILE A 427 -16.36 12.36 -4.48
N LYS A 428 -17.57 11.97 -4.88
CA LYS A 428 -18.50 12.78 -5.67
C LYS A 428 -19.92 12.66 -5.16
N LEU A 429 -20.73 13.66 -5.47
CA LEU A 429 -22.17 13.62 -5.23
C LEU A 429 -22.88 12.91 -6.39
N ASP A 430 -23.67 11.90 -6.08
CA ASP A 430 -24.64 11.29 -6.99
C ASP A 430 -26.04 11.44 -6.41
N GLY A 431 -26.78 12.42 -6.92
CA GLY A 431 -28.08 12.81 -6.38
C GLY A 431 -27.98 13.26 -4.90
N ASP A 432 -28.53 12.44 -4.01
CA ASP A 432 -28.55 12.66 -2.55
C ASP A 432 -27.58 11.72 -1.80
N TYR A 433 -26.63 11.11 -2.50
CA TYR A 433 -25.62 10.19 -1.96
C TYR A 433 -24.19 10.66 -2.26
N LEU A 434 -23.26 10.28 -1.39
CA LEU A 434 -21.83 10.34 -1.66
C LEU A 434 -21.34 9.00 -2.19
N ILE A 435 -20.52 9.04 -3.23
CA ILE A 435 -19.92 7.87 -3.85
C ILE A 435 -18.41 8.10 -3.94
N ALA A 436 -17.63 7.10 -3.54
CA ALA A 436 -16.19 7.09 -3.73
C ALA A 436 -15.82 6.96 -5.22
N THR A 437 -14.79 7.66 -5.66
CA THR A 437 -14.23 7.50 -7.01
C THR A 437 -13.04 6.55 -6.98
N LYS A 438 -12.51 6.18 -8.17
CA LYS A 438 -11.26 5.42 -8.25
C LYS A 438 -10.08 6.11 -7.55
N LYS A 439 -10.10 7.45 -7.43
CA LYS A 439 -9.06 8.18 -6.71
C LYS A 439 -9.07 7.91 -5.20
N ALA A 440 -10.22 7.55 -4.60
CA ALA A 440 -10.28 7.17 -3.19
C ALA A 440 -9.40 5.96 -2.88
N SER A 441 -9.53 4.87 -3.65
CA SER A 441 -8.69 3.68 -3.49
C SER A 441 -7.21 3.98 -3.79
N GLN A 442 -6.94 4.77 -4.83
CA GLN A 442 -5.58 5.21 -5.16
C GLN A 442 -4.93 6.04 -4.05
N TYR A 443 -5.72 6.83 -3.30
CA TYR A 443 -5.23 7.59 -2.15
C TYR A 443 -4.82 6.67 -1.00
N LEU A 444 -5.62 5.63 -0.72
CA LEU A 444 -5.33 4.67 0.36
C LEU A 444 -4.00 3.94 0.16
N TRP A 445 -3.55 3.77 -1.09
CA TRP A 445 -2.26 3.13 -1.42
C TRP A 445 -1.03 4.03 -1.27
N LEU A 446 -1.22 5.33 -1.09
CA LEU A 446 -0.12 6.25 -0.84
C LEU A 446 0.53 5.96 0.52
N SER A 447 1.81 6.27 0.65
CA SER A 447 2.45 6.26 1.97
C SER A 447 1.94 7.40 2.85
N ASP A 448 2.11 7.28 4.16
CA ASP A 448 1.63 8.29 5.13
C ASP A 448 2.20 9.68 4.82
N GLU A 449 3.48 9.76 4.46
CA GLU A 449 4.10 11.03 4.06
C GLU A 449 3.51 11.62 2.77
N ASP A 450 3.11 10.78 1.82
CA ASP A 450 2.47 11.23 0.58
C ASP A 450 1.03 11.71 0.83
N LYS A 451 0.28 10.96 1.64
CA LYS A 451 -1.08 11.31 2.11
C LYS A 451 -1.07 12.65 2.84
N TYR A 452 -0.14 12.82 3.78
CA TYR A 452 0.06 14.05 4.52
C TYR A 452 0.47 15.21 3.61
N THR A 453 1.37 14.96 2.65
CA THR A 453 1.84 15.98 1.71
C THR A 453 0.69 16.55 0.88
N LEU A 454 -0.30 15.73 0.50
CA LEU A 454 -1.50 16.21 -0.20
C LEU A 454 -2.33 17.17 0.66
N PHE A 455 -2.54 16.84 1.94
CA PHE A 455 -3.21 17.73 2.87
C PHE A 455 -2.47 19.04 3.08
N LEU A 456 -1.14 18.97 3.24
CA LEU A 456 -0.31 20.15 3.38
C LEU A 456 -0.40 21.05 2.14
N GLN A 457 -0.27 20.47 0.94
CA GLN A 457 -0.41 21.20 -0.32
C GLN A 457 -1.80 21.84 -0.44
N TYR A 458 -2.84 21.14 0.02
CA TYR A 458 -4.21 21.63 -0.03
C TYR A 458 -4.45 22.80 0.93
N ILE A 459 -4.06 22.68 2.20
CA ILE A 459 -4.20 23.74 3.21
C ILE A 459 -3.40 24.99 2.81
N TRP A 460 -2.25 24.82 2.14
CA TRP A 460 -1.43 25.93 1.68
C TRP A 460 -1.90 26.55 0.36
N ASN A 461 -2.91 25.98 -0.32
CA ASN A 461 -3.37 26.51 -1.60
C ASN A 461 -4.32 27.71 -1.44
N ASP A 462 -4.49 28.48 -2.51
CA ASP A 462 -5.37 29.65 -2.49
C ASP A 462 -6.83 29.27 -2.27
N LYS A 463 -7.31 28.20 -2.90
CA LYS A 463 -8.71 27.76 -2.83
C LYS A 463 -9.18 27.51 -1.40
N PHE A 464 -8.37 26.83 -0.59
CA PHE A 464 -8.65 26.54 0.81
C PHE A 464 -8.60 27.81 1.66
N MET A 465 -7.58 28.64 1.47
CA MET A 465 -7.45 29.90 2.21
C MET A 465 -8.62 30.86 1.94
N HIS A 466 -9.12 30.93 0.70
CA HIS A 466 -10.32 31.71 0.34
C HIS A 466 -11.60 31.09 0.91
N HIS A 467 -11.65 29.78 1.13
CA HIS A 467 -12.78 29.14 1.80
C HIS A 467 -12.91 29.63 3.25
N ILE A 468 -11.77 29.85 3.93
CA ILE A 468 -11.74 30.31 5.34
C ILE A 468 -12.01 31.83 5.43
N ASP A 469 -11.48 32.66 4.54
CA ASP A 469 -11.79 34.10 4.49
C ASP A 469 -12.11 34.58 3.06
N PRO A 470 -13.39 34.51 2.65
CA PRO A 470 -13.83 34.89 1.32
C PRO A 470 -13.71 36.39 1.00
N LEU A 471 -13.37 37.24 1.99
CA LEU A 471 -13.35 38.69 1.85
C LEU A 471 -11.96 39.24 1.48
N LYS A 472 -10.93 38.39 1.34
CA LYS A 472 -9.59 38.81 0.91
C LYS A 472 -9.39 38.62 -0.59
N GLU A 473 -8.87 39.65 -1.26
CA GLU A 473 -8.50 39.62 -2.69
C GLU A 473 -7.27 38.72 -2.92
N GLU A 474 -7.21 38.00 -4.06
CA GLU A 474 -6.15 37.03 -4.42
C GLU A 474 -4.72 37.58 -4.25
N GLY A 475 -4.49 38.86 -4.57
CA GLY A 475 -3.17 39.51 -4.44
C GLY A 475 -2.66 39.68 -3.00
N ASN A 476 -3.52 39.51 -1.99
CA ASN A 476 -3.14 39.61 -0.58
C ASN A 476 -2.76 38.25 0.03
N MET A 477 -3.04 37.14 -0.66
CA MET A 477 -2.90 35.78 -0.11
C MET A 477 -1.47 35.23 -0.19
N GLU A 478 -0.73 35.55 -1.23
CA GLU A 478 0.69 35.21 -1.34
C GLU A 478 1.52 35.90 -0.24
N VAL A 479 1.34 37.22 -0.10
CA VAL A 479 1.95 38.02 0.97
C VAL A 479 1.54 37.51 2.36
N LEU A 480 0.30 37.05 2.51
CA LEU A 480 -0.17 36.43 3.76
C LEU A 480 0.58 35.12 4.05
N ARG A 481 0.77 34.24 3.06
CA ARG A 481 1.52 32.98 3.23
C ARG A 481 2.98 33.23 3.59
N GLU A 482 3.64 34.17 2.94
CA GLU A 482 5.04 34.51 3.22
C GLU A 482 5.22 35.07 4.65
N ASN A 483 4.34 35.98 5.03
CA ASN A 483 4.34 36.53 6.39
C ASN A 483 3.98 35.48 7.44
N LEU A 484 3.06 34.56 7.12
CA LEU A 484 2.69 33.46 8.01
C LEU A 484 3.85 32.48 8.18
N ALA A 485 4.48 32.07 7.07
CA ALA A 485 5.63 31.18 7.09
C ALA A 485 6.79 31.81 7.87
N SER A 486 7.15 33.07 7.59
CA SER A 486 8.22 33.77 8.31
C SER A 486 7.91 33.94 9.80
N LEU A 487 6.67 34.28 10.16
CA LEU A 487 6.23 34.34 11.56
C LEU A 487 6.41 32.98 12.24
N LEU A 488 5.89 31.89 11.66
CA LEU A 488 5.95 30.56 12.25
C LEU A 488 7.39 30.03 12.32
N ILE A 489 8.24 30.34 11.34
CA ILE A 489 9.68 30.03 11.38
C ILE A 489 10.41 30.85 12.44
N SER A 490 9.97 32.05 12.80
CA SER A 490 10.63 32.82 13.86
C SER A 490 10.43 32.20 15.25
N LEU A 491 9.38 31.38 15.42
CA LEU A 491 9.05 30.76 16.70
C LEU A 491 10.08 29.70 17.11
N LYS A 492 10.48 29.72 18.36
CA LYS A 492 11.32 28.67 18.93
C LYS A 492 10.51 27.38 19.05
N GLU A 493 11.07 26.29 18.55
CA GLU A 493 10.47 24.95 18.58
C GLU A 493 10.15 24.50 20.01
N ASN A 494 9.00 23.84 20.19
CA ASN A 494 8.54 23.28 21.46
C ASN A 494 8.61 24.27 22.64
N THR A 495 8.34 25.54 22.35
CA THR A 495 8.33 26.63 23.33
C THR A 495 6.98 27.33 23.25
N ASN A 496 6.28 27.46 24.39
CA ASN A 496 4.98 28.12 24.42
C ASN A 496 5.13 29.62 24.13
N HIS A 497 4.62 30.07 22.98
CA HIS A 497 4.57 31.49 22.62
C HIS A 497 3.19 32.04 22.91
N SER A 498 3.13 33.25 23.48
CA SER A 498 1.84 33.90 23.75
C SER A 498 1.03 34.03 22.46
N TYR A 499 -0.25 33.68 22.51
CA TYR A 499 -1.12 33.82 21.34
C TYR A 499 -1.13 35.25 20.77
N LEU A 500 -0.92 36.27 21.62
CA LEU A 500 -0.83 37.68 21.20
C LEU A 500 0.37 37.98 20.29
N THR A 501 1.45 37.19 20.34
CA THR A 501 2.60 37.37 19.43
C THR A 501 2.32 36.84 18.02
N LEU A 502 1.25 36.06 17.85
CA LEU A 502 0.84 35.46 16.58
C LEU A 502 -0.27 36.23 15.86
N LEU A 503 -0.68 37.38 16.40
CA LEU A 503 -1.61 38.31 15.75
C LEU A 503 -0.82 39.51 15.21
N PRO A 504 -0.50 39.56 13.90
CA PRO A 504 0.13 40.73 13.32
C PRO A 504 -0.78 41.95 13.49
N ARG A 505 -0.23 43.07 13.98
CA ARG A 505 -1.00 44.29 14.28
C ARG A 505 -1.73 44.86 13.07
N ASP A 506 -1.27 44.53 11.87
CA ASP A 506 -1.76 45.07 10.60
C ASP A 506 -2.83 44.18 9.93
N TRP A 507 -3.18 43.03 10.53
CA TRP A 507 -4.04 42.02 9.89
C TRP A 507 -5.54 42.11 10.23
N GLY A 508 -5.94 43.18 10.93
CA GLY A 508 -7.34 43.46 11.26
C GLY A 508 -7.96 42.45 12.25
N LYS A 509 -9.22 42.68 12.62
CA LYS A 509 -10.02 41.78 13.48
C LYS A 509 -10.60 40.59 12.68
N SER A 510 -9.83 39.97 11.81
CA SER A 510 -10.31 38.76 11.10
C SER A 510 -10.07 37.54 11.99
N ASN A 511 -11.13 36.74 12.21
CA ASN A 511 -11.03 35.43 12.87
C ASN A 511 -10.29 34.39 12.02
N PHE A 512 -9.93 34.73 10.77
CA PHE A 512 -9.20 33.88 9.84
C PHE A 512 -7.98 33.21 10.46
N LEU A 513 -7.15 33.96 11.19
CA LEU A 513 -5.93 33.39 11.80
C LEU A 513 -6.24 32.32 12.85
N LEU A 514 -7.29 32.54 13.64
CA LEU A 514 -7.74 31.57 14.65
C LEU A 514 -8.21 30.30 13.97
N GLU A 515 -9.08 30.44 12.97
CA GLU A 515 -9.64 29.31 12.24
C GLU A 515 -8.56 28.55 11.46
N TYR A 516 -7.62 29.26 10.84
CA TYR A 516 -6.50 28.66 10.13
C TYR A 516 -5.56 27.90 11.06
N TYR A 517 -5.26 28.44 12.24
CA TYR A 517 -4.42 27.77 13.23
C TYR A 517 -5.05 26.50 13.80
N ASN A 518 -6.38 26.42 13.88
CA ASN A 518 -7.06 25.17 14.25
C ASN A 518 -6.74 24.06 13.23
N TYR A 519 -6.70 24.35 11.93
CA TYR A 519 -6.30 23.37 10.92
C TYR A 519 -4.82 22.99 11.05
N LEU A 520 -3.93 23.96 11.30
CA LEU A 520 -2.50 23.67 11.50
C LEU A 520 -2.24 22.84 12.77
N GLU A 521 -3.01 23.05 13.83
CA GLU A 521 -3.00 22.17 15.00
C GLU A 521 -3.52 20.79 14.63
N MET A 522 -4.67 20.70 13.96
CA MET A 522 -5.31 19.44 13.58
C MET A 522 -4.38 18.53 12.79
N ILE A 523 -3.55 19.08 11.89
CA ILE A 523 -2.53 18.31 11.14
C ILE A 523 -1.19 18.19 11.87
N GLY A 524 -1.09 18.60 13.14
CA GLY A 524 0.10 18.42 13.98
C GLY A 524 1.27 19.35 13.70
N LEU A 525 1.07 20.46 12.98
CA LEU A 525 2.13 21.48 12.78
C LEU A 525 2.27 22.40 14.00
N LEU A 526 1.19 22.61 14.75
CA LEU A 526 1.12 23.43 15.96
C LEU A 526 0.49 22.65 17.12
N ARG A 527 0.65 23.14 18.34
CA ARG A 527 -0.08 22.69 19.54
C ARG A 527 -0.58 23.88 20.34
N TYR A 528 -1.84 23.87 20.76
CA TYR A 528 -2.36 24.87 21.70
C TYR A 528 -2.10 24.47 23.15
N ASN A 529 -1.61 25.44 23.92
CA ASN A 529 -1.51 25.34 25.35
C ASN A 529 -2.50 26.31 26.00
N TYR A 530 -3.33 25.80 26.90
CA TYR A 530 -4.34 26.60 27.61
C TYR A 530 -3.87 27.03 29.01
N PHE A 531 -2.71 26.55 29.47
CA PHE A 531 -2.19 26.81 30.81
C PHE A 531 -0.67 27.02 30.80
N PRO A 532 -0.10 27.99 31.57
CA PRO A 532 -0.77 28.98 32.43
C PRO A 532 -1.36 30.19 31.68
N GLU A 533 -0.98 30.40 30.42
CA GLU A 533 -1.56 31.40 29.50
C GLU A 533 -1.82 30.74 28.15
N MET A 534 -2.84 31.22 27.42
CA MET A 534 -3.14 30.74 26.07
C MET A 534 -1.95 31.02 25.15
N GLY A 535 -1.36 29.95 24.64
CA GLY A 535 -0.20 30.03 23.78
C GLY A 535 -0.18 28.90 22.75
N VAL A 536 0.76 29.03 21.82
CA VAL A 536 0.91 28.11 20.70
C VAL A 536 2.37 27.68 20.63
N GLU A 537 2.58 26.39 20.44
CA GLU A 537 3.87 25.78 20.20
C GLU A 537 3.98 25.31 18.76
N ILE A 538 5.09 25.64 18.11
CA ILE A 538 5.45 25.03 16.83
C ILE A 538 6.12 23.69 17.07
N THR A 539 5.62 22.64 16.42
CA THR A 539 6.19 21.29 16.52
C THR A 539 7.46 21.16 15.67
N SER A 540 8.25 20.12 15.89
CA SER A 540 9.41 19.79 15.02
C SER A 540 9.00 19.63 13.56
N LEU A 541 7.85 18.96 13.33
CA LEU A 541 7.24 18.82 12.00
C LEU A 541 6.87 20.18 11.41
N GLY A 542 6.16 21.00 12.19
CA GLY A 542 5.82 22.39 11.85
C GLY A 542 7.03 23.18 11.40
N LYS A 543 8.12 23.10 12.17
CA LYS A 543 9.35 23.84 11.90
C LYS A 543 9.97 23.49 10.55
N VAL A 544 10.07 22.19 10.25
CA VAL A 544 10.64 21.70 8.98
C VAL A 544 9.73 22.08 7.80
N VAL A 545 8.42 21.90 7.97
CA VAL A 545 7.42 22.22 6.95
C VAL A 545 7.43 23.71 6.61
N PHE A 546 7.35 24.61 7.59
CA PHE A 546 7.32 26.05 7.28
C PHE A 546 8.65 26.54 6.70
N LYS A 547 9.79 26.01 7.14
CA LYS A 547 11.10 26.31 6.54
C LYS A 547 11.16 25.93 5.06
N PHE A 548 10.56 24.80 4.69
CA PHE A 548 10.43 24.42 3.28
C PHE A 548 9.53 25.41 2.52
N LEU A 549 8.38 25.77 3.11
CA LEU A 549 7.39 26.63 2.48
C LEU A 549 7.85 28.09 2.33
N SER A 550 8.80 28.57 3.13
CA SER A 550 9.37 29.93 3.00
C SER A 550 10.54 30.03 2.01
N GLY A 551 11.08 28.91 1.53
CA GLY A 551 12.27 28.91 0.66
C GLY A 551 13.59 29.25 1.38
N ASP A 552 13.64 29.22 2.72
CA ASP A 552 14.84 29.55 3.54
C ASP A 552 15.94 28.46 3.55
N GLU A 553 15.89 27.48 2.64
CA GLU A 553 17.00 26.55 2.45
C GLU A 553 17.67 26.73 1.08
N GLU A 554 18.98 27.01 1.12
CA GLU A 554 19.86 26.68 -0.01
C GLU A 554 19.71 25.19 -0.32
N ASP A 555 19.22 24.89 -1.52
CA ASP A 555 19.16 23.57 -2.16
C ASP A 555 20.54 22.89 -2.15
N ASN A 556 20.87 22.20 -1.05
CA ASN A 556 22.12 21.44 -0.91
C ASN A 556 21.93 19.94 -0.70
N TYR A 557 20.71 19.42 -0.80
CA TYR A 557 20.46 17.98 -0.84
C TYR A 557 19.60 17.64 -2.06
N GLY A 558 20.27 17.37 -3.18
CA GLY A 558 19.60 16.80 -4.36
C GLY A 558 19.93 17.40 -5.72
N LYS A 559 20.95 18.25 -5.88
CA LYS A 559 21.44 18.56 -7.23
C LYS A 559 22.06 17.31 -7.84
N VAL A 560 21.32 16.67 -8.73
CA VAL A 560 21.93 15.88 -9.82
C VAL A 560 22.86 16.84 -10.53
N ILE A 561 24.17 16.61 -10.43
CA ILE A 561 25.17 17.36 -11.19
C ILE A 561 24.86 17.12 -12.66
N SER A 562 24.42 18.16 -13.35
CA SER A 562 24.40 18.17 -14.81
C SER A 562 25.83 18.01 -15.31
N LEU A 563 26.10 16.88 -15.98
CA LEU A 563 27.40 16.59 -16.61
C LEU A 563 27.79 17.64 -17.67
N LEU A 564 26.82 18.43 -18.15
CA LEU A 564 27.03 19.53 -19.08
C LEU A 564 27.56 20.78 -18.37
N GLU A 565 27.00 21.14 -17.21
CA GLU A 565 27.45 22.31 -16.42
C GLU A 565 28.86 22.11 -15.84
N TYR A 566 29.22 20.87 -15.44
CA TYR A 566 30.57 20.55 -14.94
C TYR A 566 31.67 20.68 -16.00
N LYS A 567 31.32 20.61 -17.29
CA LYS A 567 32.28 20.74 -18.40
C LYS A 567 32.51 22.18 -18.83
N GLU A 568 31.59 23.10 -18.54
CA GLU A 568 31.75 24.52 -18.87
C GLU A 568 32.53 25.31 -17.80
N SER A 569 32.63 24.78 -16.59
CA SER A 569 33.39 25.40 -15.49
C SER A 569 34.86 24.94 -15.40
N ARG A 570 35.50 24.58 -16.52
CA ARG A 570 36.95 24.32 -16.61
C ARG A 570 37.61 25.04 -17.77
#